data_AF-A0A6A7A8J4-F1
#
_entry.id   AF-A0A6A7A8J4-F1
#
_cell.length_a   1.000
_cell.length_b   1.000
_cell.length_c   1.000
_cell.angle_alpha   90.00
_cell.angle_beta   90.00
_cell.angle_gamma   90.00
#
_symmetry.space_group_name_H-M   'P 1'
#
loop_
_entity.id
_entity.type
_entity.pdbx_description
1 polymer ?
#
loop_
_entity_poly.entity_id
_entity_poly.type
_entity_poly.pdbx_seq_one_letter_code
_entity_poly.pdbx_strand_id
1 'polypeptide(L)'
;MKRQSRSLLDSGPAIVAPVFHAAASKRLAKARTSAVSLASSSPVTRPHAWPSEDTGFEVVGEKFEVDFGHVYRNSKKLFPARLGYKVRHKAQFKGLRDPSPIWRYGVELEYLEDNMKAAKLWLCKKCHLNREFNDAKVISGNRYVVDHLKAIHRIDPYTGLMPETPLTPSFASPFEAARVAGSGTVISHSP
;
A
#
# COMPACT_ATOMS: atom_id res chain seq x y z
N MET A 1 32.01 -21.63 41.66
CA MET A 1 33.23 -20.79 41.66
C MET A 1 32.93 -19.45 40.98
N LYS A 2 33.31 -18.34 41.62
CA LYS A 2 33.56 -16.96 41.13
C LYS A 2 32.52 -16.36 40.14
N ARG A 3 31.60 -15.47 40.55
CA ARG A 3 31.72 -14.07 41.07
C ARG A 3 32.24 -13.10 40.00
N GLN A 4 31.59 -11.92 39.92
CA GLN A 4 31.99 -10.63 39.32
C GLN A 4 31.34 -10.30 37.96
N SER A 5 30.89 -9.08 37.66
CA SER A 5 30.72 -7.84 38.44
C SER A 5 29.85 -6.89 37.61
N ARG A 6 28.96 -6.16 38.30
CA ARG A 6 28.27 -4.97 37.78
C ARG A 6 29.28 -3.84 37.57
N SER A 7 29.24 -3.18 36.42
CA SER A 7 29.77 -1.83 36.24
C SER A 7 28.64 -0.90 35.77
N LEU A 8 28.10 -0.17 36.75
CA LEU A 8 27.29 1.02 36.54
C LEU A 8 28.24 2.15 36.16
N LEU A 9 28.14 2.66 34.93
CA LEU A 9 28.69 3.96 34.58
C LEU A 9 27.55 4.98 34.60
N ASP A 10 27.54 5.67 35.72
CA ASP A 10 26.91 6.96 36.00
C ASP A 10 27.27 7.95 34.88
N SER A 11 26.28 8.31 34.07
CA SER A 11 26.39 9.36 33.06
C SER A 11 25.51 10.52 33.53
N GLY A 12 26.16 11.53 34.10
CA GLY A 12 25.51 12.72 34.61
C GLY A 12 24.68 13.45 33.54
N PRO A 13 23.62 14.18 33.95
CA PRO A 13 22.77 14.89 33.01
C PRO A 13 23.51 16.10 32.44
N ALA A 14 23.79 16.07 31.14
CA ALA A 14 24.18 17.26 30.39
C ALA A 14 22.97 18.22 30.36
N ILE A 15 23.14 19.38 31.00
CA ILE A 15 22.18 20.48 30.96
C ILE A 15 22.19 21.04 29.54
N VAL A 16 21.25 20.57 28.72
CA VAL A 16 21.00 21.12 27.38
C VAL A 16 20.17 22.39 27.55
N ALA A 17 20.77 23.53 27.21
CA ALA A 17 20.06 24.81 27.17
C ALA A 17 18.89 24.75 26.18
N PRO A 18 17.69 25.25 26.53
CA PRO A 18 16.56 25.32 25.61
C PRO A 18 16.85 26.33 24.50
N VAL A 19 17.00 25.83 23.27
CA VAL A 19 17.01 26.66 22.07
C VAL A 19 15.58 27.10 21.80
N PHE A 20 15.27 28.35 22.16
CA PHE A 20 13.98 28.98 21.85
C PHE A 20 13.95 29.37 20.36
N HIS A 21 13.24 28.59 19.55
CA HIS A 21 12.83 29.03 18.20
C HIS A 21 11.59 29.92 18.32
N ALA A 22 11.80 31.24 18.33
CA ALA A 22 10.73 32.22 18.18
C ALA A 22 10.21 32.19 16.74
N ALA A 23 9.20 31.36 16.48
CA ALA A 23 8.47 31.39 15.22
C ALA A 23 7.50 32.59 15.23
N ALA A 24 7.78 33.57 14.37
CA ALA A 24 6.99 34.77 14.18
C ALA A 24 5.52 34.45 13.83
N SER A 25 4.62 34.79 14.75
CA SER A 25 3.18 34.76 14.57
C SER A 25 2.74 35.92 13.67
N LYS A 26 2.55 35.66 12.38
CA LYS A 26 1.85 36.59 11.48
C LYS A 26 0.34 36.36 11.60
N ARG A 27 -0.30 37.15 12.47
CA ARG A 27 -1.75 37.34 12.47
C ARG A 27 -2.13 38.16 11.23
N LEU A 28 -2.80 37.53 10.27
CA LEU A 28 -3.59 38.23 9.26
C LEU A 28 -5.05 38.15 9.69
N ALA A 29 -5.49 39.21 10.39
CA ALA A 29 -6.90 39.52 10.54
C ALA A 29 -7.37 40.23 9.28
N LYS A 30 -8.28 39.63 8.52
CA LYS A 30 -9.17 40.36 7.62
C LYS A 30 -10.55 39.73 7.67
N ALA A 31 -11.41 40.37 8.45
CA ALA A 31 -12.84 40.14 8.45
C ALA A 31 -13.42 40.49 7.07
N ARG A 32 -14.33 39.65 6.58
CA ARG A 32 -15.47 40.10 5.77
C ARG A 32 -16.62 39.10 5.88
N THR A 33 -17.70 39.62 6.46
CA THR A 33 -19.07 39.10 6.48
C THR A 33 -19.45 38.46 5.15
N SER A 34 -19.72 37.17 5.17
CA SER A 34 -20.48 36.48 4.13
C SER A 34 -21.77 35.96 4.76
N ALA A 35 -22.87 36.23 4.08
CA ALA A 35 -24.23 35.91 4.49
C ALA A 35 -24.37 34.44 4.93
N VAL A 36 -25.20 34.22 5.95
CA VAL A 36 -25.65 32.90 6.37
C VAL A 36 -26.55 32.35 5.28
N SER A 37 -25.95 31.71 4.28
CA SER A 37 -26.68 30.77 3.44
C SER A 37 -26.97 29.55 4.31
N LEU A 38 -28.26 29.30 4.55
CA LEU A 38 -28.76 28.02 5.04
C LEU A 38 -28.26 26.93 4.07
N ALA A 39 -27.13 26.32 4.40
CA ALA A 39 -26.64 25.15 3.69
C ALA A 39 -27.53 23.99 4.12
N SER A 40 -28.46 23.61 3.24
CA SER A 40 -29.10 22.30 3.27
C SER A 40 -27.98 21.26 3.32
N SER A 41 -27.77 20.66 4.48
CA SER A 41 -26.79 19.58 4.69
C SER A 41 -27.33 18.30 4.06
N SER A 42 -27.42 18.30 2.73
CA SER A 42 -27.52 17.06 1.98
C SER A 42 -26.28 16.24 2.33
N PRO A 43 -26.42 14.94 2.65
CA PRO A 43 -25.28 14.10 2.92
C PRO A 43 -24.33 14.21 1.73
N VAL A 44 -23.08 14.62 2.01
CA VAL A 44 -22.02 14.74 1.01
C VAL A 44 -21.82 13.36 0.41
N THR A 45 -22.58 13.09 -0.65
CA THR A 45 -22.51 11.86 -1.41
C THR A 45 -21.25 12.03 -2.23
N ARG A 46 -20.15 11.40 -1.79
CA ARG A 46 -18.89 11.48 -2.51
C ARG A 46 -19.14 10.95 -3.93
N PRO A 47 -18.77 11.70 -4.97
CA PRO A 47 -19.00 11.25 -6.33
C PRO A 47 -18.22 9.94 -6.55
N HIS A 48 -18.94 8.88 -6.90
CA HIS A 48 -18.36 7.60 -7.35
C HIS A 48 -17.80 7.70 -8.78
N ALA A 49 -18.01 8.83 -9.45
CA ALA A 49 -17.46 9.10 -10.77
C ALA A 49 -15.95 9.34 -10.69
N TRP A 50 -15.24 8.88 -11.72
CA TRP A 50 -13.84 9.25 -11.91
C TRP A 50 -13.72 10.77 -12.06
N PRO A 51 -12.81 11.45 -11.33
CA PRO A 51 -12.68 12.90 -11.44
C PRO A 51 -12.23 13.30 -12.84
N SER A 52 -12.86 14.34 -13.40
CA SER A 52 -12.49 14.89 -14.71
C SER A 52 -11.07 15.43 -14.72
N GLU A 53 -10.36 15.24 -15.84
CA GLU A 53 -8.94 15.58 -15.99
C GLU A 53 -8.65 17.09 -15.82
N ASP A 54 -9.66 17.93 -16.06
CA ASP A 54 -9.58 19.40 -15.98
C ASP A 54 -9.53 19.96 -14.55
N THR A 55 -9.84 19.15 -13.54
CA THR A 55 -10.00 19.64 -12.16
C THR A 55 -8.68 19.93 -11.43
N GLY A 56 -7.53 19.68 -12.06
CA GLY A 56 -6.22 19.84 -11.42
C GLY A 56 -5.91 18.77 -10.36
N PHE A 57 -6.78 17.76 -10.24
CA PHE A 57 -6.61 16.61 -9.37
C PHE A 57 -6.39 15.32 -10.16
N GLU A 58 -5.82 14.33 -9.49
CA GLU A 58 -5.53 13.02 -10.06
C GLU A 58 -5.80 11.91 -9.03
N VAL A 59 -6.38 10.80 -9.49
CA VAL A 59 -6.58 9.60 -8.67
C VAL A 59 -5.26 8.87 -8.52
N VAL A 60 -4.96 8.38 -7.32
CA VAL A 60 -3.75 7.61 -7.09
C VAL A 60 -3.97 6.16 -7.52
N GLY A 61 -3.27 5.72 -8.57
CA GLY A 61 -3.30 4.33 -9.02
C GLY A 61 -3.69 4.16 -10.47
N GLU A 62 -3.97 2.92 -10.85
CA GLU A 62 -4.40 2.56 -12.18
C GLU A 62 -5.87 2.96 -12.41
N LYS A 63 -6.17 3.50 -13.59
CA LYS A 63 -7.53 3.83 -14.01
C LYS A 63 -8.26 2.56 -14.46
N PHE A 64 -9.27 2.16 -13.70
CA PHE A 64 -10.22 1.11 -14.07
C PHE A 64 -11.60 1.38 -13.46
N GLU A 65 -12.62 0.73 -13.99
CA GLU A 65 -13.99 0.85 -13.48
C GLU A 65 -14.11 0.12 -12.14
N VAL A 66 -14.46 0.87 -11.09
CA VAL A 66 -14.71 0.32 -9.75
C VAL A 66 -16.21 0.21 -9.53
N ASP A 67 -16.70 -1.01 -9.36
CA ASP A 67 -18.04 -1.28 -8.84
C ASP A 67 -18.03 -1.11 -7.32
N PHE A 68 -18.34 0.11 -6.86
CA PHE A 68 -18.45 0.41 -5.42
C PHE A 68 -19.51 -0.46 -4.71
N GLY A 69 -20.47 -1.03 -5.48
CA GLY A 69 -21.46 -2.00 -4.99
C GLY A 69 -20.86 -3.37 -4.67
N HIS A 70 -19.61 -3.65 -5.06
CA HIS A 70 -18.91 -4.91 -4.84
C HIS A 70 -17.47 -4.68 -4.37
N VAL A 71 -17.28 -4.04 -3.22
CA VAL A 71 -15.96 -3.90 -2.59
C VAL A 71 -15.95 -4.62 -1.25
N TYR A 72 -14.99 -5.52 -1.05
CA TYR A 72 -14.90 -6.37 0.14
C TYR A 72 -13.53 -6.28 0.82
N ARG A 73 -13.57 -6.13 2.15
CA ARG A 73 -12.40 -6.18 3.02
C ARG A 73 -12.56 -7.34 3.98
N ASN A 74 -11.69 -8.36 3.90
CA ASN A 74 -11.74 -9.57 4.74
C ASN A 74 -13.15 -10.22 4.76
N SER A 75 -13.72 -10.47 3.59
CA SER A 75 -15.07 -11.04 3.40
C SER A 75 -16.23 -10.17 3.91
N LYS A 76 -15.95 -8.96 4.41
CA LYS A 76 -16.96 -7.98 4.78
C LYS A 76 -17.15 -6.97 3.65
N LYS A 77 -18.38 -6.89 3.15
CA LYS A 77 -18.79 -5.86 2.17
C LYS A 77 -18.68 -4.46 2.80
N LEU A 78 -18.06 -3.54 2.07
CA LEU A 78 -17.99 -2.14 2.48
C LEU A 78 -19.20 -1.36 1.96
N PHE A 79 -19.62 -0.33 2.69
CA PHE A 79 -20.74 0.50 2.29
C PHE A 79 -20.34 1.43 1.14
N PRO A 80 -21.00 1.37 -0.04
CA PRO A 80 -20.63 2.18 -1.20
C PRO A 80 -20.61 3.68 -0.89
N ALA A 81 -21.63 4.18 -0.18
CA ALA A 81 -21.76 5.59 0.18
C ALA A 81 -20.62 6.14 1.06
N ARG A 82 -19.80 5.27 1.64
CA ARG A 82 -18.65 5.63 2.48
C ARG A 82 -17.32 5.45 1.76
N LEU A 83 -17.34 4.87 0.55
CA LEU A 83 -16.18 4.72 -0.30
C LEU A 83 -16.08 5.89 -1.27
N GLY A 84 -14.85 6.20 -1.66
CA GLY A 84 -14.58 7.06 -2.80
C GLY A 84 -13.15 6.92 -3.25
N TYR A 85 -12.88 7.35 -4.49
CA TYR A 85 -11.50 7.48 -4.95
C TYR A 85 -10.74 8.43 -4.06
N LYS A 86 -9.49 8.08 -3.75
CA LYS A 86 -8.61 9.04 -3.13
C LYS A 86 -8.00 9.92 -4.20
N VAL A 87 -8.33 11.19 -4.08
CA VAL A 87 -7.90 12.24 -5.00
C VAL A 87 -6.73 13.00 -4.40
N ARG A 88 -5.68 13.23 -5.17
CA ARG A 88 -4.55 14.09 -4.80
C ARG A 88 -4.41 15.23 -5.79
N HIS A 89 -3.89 16.35 -5.32
CA HIS A 89 -3.65 17.50 -6.18
C HIS A 89 -2.45 17.21 -7.11
N LYS A 90 -2.54 17.56 -8.40
CA LYS A 90 -1.46 17.30 -9.38
C LYS A 90 -0.10 17.87 -8.93
N ALA A 91 -0.09 18.99 -8.20
CA ALA A 91 1.16 19.54 -7.65
C ALA A 91 1.86 18.61 -6.64
N GLN A 92 1.14 17.70 -5.98
CA GLN A 92 1.74 16.69 -5.08
C GLN A 92 2.45 15.57 -5.86
N PHE A 93 2.13 15.39 -7.14
CA PHE A 93 2.82 14.47 -8.04
C PHE A 93 3.99 15.13 -8.79
N LYS A 94 4.14 16.46 -8.73
CA LYS A 94 5.25 17.19 -9.37
C LYS A 94 6.64 16.93 -8.76
N GLY A 95 6.77 15.98 -7.83
CA GLY A 95 8.09 15.53 -7.38
C GLY A 95 8.73 14.63 -8.43
N LEU A 96 10.05 14.74 -8.63
CA LEU A 96 10.87 13.89 -9.52
C LEU A 96 10.93 12.40 -9.08
N ARG A 97 10.01 11.94 -8.23
CA ARG A 97 9.97 10.56 -7.76
C ARG A 97 8.91 9.81 -8.55
N ASP A 98 9.34 8.76 -9.22
CA ASP A 98 8.42 7.86 -9.88
C ASP A 98 7.41 7.27 -8.89
N PRO A 99 6.13 7.16 -9.26
CA PRO A 99 5.14 6.49 -8.43
C PRO A 99 5.57 5.05 -8.21
N SER A 100 5.33 4.53 -7.00
CA SER A 100 5.66 3.15 -6.67
C SER A 100 4.98 2.18 -7.67
N PRO A 101 5.70 1.18 -8.22
CA PRO A 101 5.13 0.27 -9.22
C PRO A 101 3.86 -0.48 -8.79
N ILE A 102 3.62 -0.63 -7.48
CA ILE A 102 2.39 -1.25 -6.94
C ILE A 102 1.11 -0.57 -7.41
N TRP A 103 1.18 0.71 -7.76
CA TRP A 103 0.04 1.51 -8.20
C TRP A 103 -0.43 1.16 -9.62
N ARG A 104 0.34 0.34 -10.36
CA ARG A 104 -0.06 -0.20 -11.67
C ARG A 104 -1.05 -1.37 -11.59
N TYR A 105 -1.40 -1.83 -10.39
CA TYR A 105 -2.22 -3.04 -10.19
C TYR A 105 -3.47 -2.78 -9.35
N GLY A 106 -3.78 -1.52 -9.06
CA GLY A 106 -4.89 -1.15 -8.21
C GLY A 106 -4.99 0.35 -8.00
N VAL A 107 -6.00 0.74 -7.23
CA VAL A 107 -6.35 2.15 -6.99
C VAL A 107 -6.43 2.44 -5.50
N GLU A 108 -6.01 3.65 -5.10
CA GLU A 108 -6.18 4.13 -3.73
C GLU A 108 -7.62 4.60 -3.52
N LEU A 109 -8.30 3.99 -2.56
CA LEU A 109 -9.62 4.41 -2.09
C LEU A 109 -9.51 5.02 -0.69
N GLU A 110 -10.49 5.84 -0.36
CA GLU A 110 -10.72 6.33 0.99
C GLU A 110 -12.07 5.79 1.48
N TYR A 111 -12.07 5.21 2.68
CA TYR A 111 -13.26 4.67 3.32
C TYR A 111 -13.53 5.38 4.64
N LEU A 112 -14.73 5.92 4.82
CA LEU A 112 -15.14 6.52 6.10
C LEU A 112 -15.62 5.44 7.06
N GLU A 113 -14.87 5.17 8.13
CA GLU A 113 -15.27 4.21 9.16
C GLU A 113 -16.34 4.81 10.10
N ASP A 114 -16.99 3.95 10.91
CA ASP A 114 -18.05 4.36 11.85
C ASP A 114 -17.60 5.38 12.89
N ASN A 115 -16.30 5.42 13.19
CA ASN A 115 -15.67 6.37 14.10
C ASN A 115 -15.35 7.72 13.42
N MET A 116 -15.89 7.98 12.23
CA MET A 116 -15.63 9.17 11.40
C MET A 116 -14.16 9.33 10.98
N LYS A 117 -13.34 8.29 11.10
CA LYS A 117 -11.96 8.30 10.61
C LYS A 117 -11.91 7.73 9.20
N ALA A 118 -11.15 8.40 8.35
CA ALA A 118 -10.89 7.93 7.00
C ALA A 118 -9.77 6.87 7.01
N ALA A 119 -10.08 5.67 6.53
CA ALA A 119 -9.12 4.61 6.26
C ALA A 119 -8.67 4.68 4.79
N LYS A 120 -7.37 4.55 4.57
CA LYS A 120 -6.79 4.42 3.21
C LYS A 120 -6.82 2.96 2.82
N LEU A 121 -7.46 2.66 1.71
CA LEU A 121 -7.55 1.33 1.14
C LEU A 121 -6.84 1.28 -0.21
N TRP A 122 -6.24 0.14 -0.54
CA TRP A 122 -5.79 -0.19 -1.88
C TRP A 122 -6.72 -1.27 -2.42
N LEU A 123 -7.40 -0.97 -3.53
CA LEU A 123 -8.27 -1.92 -4.21
C LEU A 123 -7.49 -2.58 -5.34
N CYS A 124 -7.33 -3.91 -5.27
CA CYS A 124 -6.67 -4.67 -6.32
C CYS A 124 -7.56 -4.79 -7.55
N LYS A 125 -7.09 -4.33 -8.72
CA LYS A 125 -7.83 -4.41 -9.98
C LYS A 125 -8.23 -5.84 -10.32
N LYS A 126 -7.29 -6.79 -10.25
CA LYS A 126 -7.53 -8.18 -10.66
C LYS A 126 -8.50 -8.91 -9.74
N CYS A 127 -8.36 -8.78 -8.42
CA CYS A 127 -9.35 -9.33 -7.47
C CYS A 127 -10.74 -8.70 -7.65
N HIS A 128 -10.80 -7.39 -7.87
CA HIS A 128 -12.07 -6.69 -8.02
C HIS A 128 -12.83 -7.13 -9.28
N LEU A 129 -12.14 -7.17 -10.43
CA LEU A 129 -12.73 -7.65 -11.70
C LEU A 129 -13.18 -9.12 -11.61
N ASN A 130 -12.49 -9.94 -10.82
CA ASN A 130 -12.86 -11.34 -10.54
C ASN A 130 -13.94 -11.49 -9.46
N ARG A 131 -14.43 -10.39 -8.89
CA ARG A 131 -15.44 -10.37 -7.82
C ARG A 131 -15.04 -11.12 -6.54
N GLU A 132 -13.74 -11.14 -6.22
CA GLU A 132 -13.23 -11.76 -4.99
C GLU A 132 -13.73 -11.06 -3.72
N PHE A 133 -13.93 -11.80 -2.63
CA PHE A 133 -14.43 -11.25 -1.35
C PHE A 133 -13.34 -10.60 -0.47
N ASN A 134 -12.18 -10.29 -1.02
CA ASN A 134 -11.08 -9.66 -0.29
C ASN A 134 -10.21 -8.81 -1.22
N ASP A 135 -10.85 -8.06 -2.10
CA ASP A 135 -10.20 -7.22 -3.12
C ASP A 135 -9.62 -5.91 -2.57
N ALA A 136 -10.10 -5.43 -1.42
CA ALA A 136 -9.61 -4.21 -0.77
C ALA A 136 -8.70 -4.50 0.44
N LYS A 137 -7.53 -3.85 0.48
CA LYS A 137 -6.53 -3.96 1.58
C LYS A 137 -6.32 -2.62 2.27
N VAL A 138 -6.11 -2.62 3.59
CA VAL A 138 -5.73 -1.40 4.32
C VAL A 138 -4.28 -1.03 4.00
N ILE A 139 -4.03 0.23 3.67
CA ILE A 139 -2.69 0.71 3.36
C ILE A 139 -1.98 1.09 4.66
N SER A 140 -1.17 0.16 5.17
CA SER A 140 -0.19 0.38 6.24
C SER A 140 1.24 0.22 5.71
N GLY A 141 1.50 0.84 4.56
CA GLY A 141 2.74 0.68 3.79
C GLY A 141 2.60 -0.30 2.63
N ASN A 142 3.66 -0.39 1.80
CA ASN A 142 3.61 -1.12 0.53
C ASN A 142 3.75 -2.63 0.69
N ARG A 143 4.33 -3.12 1.80
CA ARG A 143 4.62 -4.54 2.01
C ARG A 143 3.40 -5.43 1.81
N TYR A 144 2.26 -5.08 2.42
CA TYR A 144 1.03 -5.86 2.31
C TYR A 144 0.48 -5.94 0.87
N VAL A 145 0.68 -4.88 0.08
CA VAL A 145 0.28 -4.86 -1.34
C VAL A 145 1.20 -5.77 -2.14
N VAL A 146 2.52 -5.68 -1.92
CA VAL A 146 3.52 -6.54 -2.56
C VAL A 146 3.26 -8.02 -2.23
N ASP A 147 3.06 -8.33 -0.95
CA ASP A 147 2.80 -9.69 -0.47
C ASP A 147 1.51 -10.25 -1.09
N HIS A 148 0.46 -9.44 -1.21
CA HIS A 148 -0.78 -9.84 -1.89
C HIS A 148 -0.56 -10.10 -3.38
N LEU A 149 0.13 -9.20 -4.09
CA LEU A 149 0.44 -9.38 -5.52
C LEU A 149 1.26 -10.65 -5.77
N LYS A 150 2.25 -10.94 -4.90
CA LYS A 150 3.07 -12.15 -4.98
C LYS A 150 2.30 -13.42 -4.63
N ALA A 151 1.52 -13.42 -3.55
CA ALA A 151 0.84 -14.62 -3.08
C ALA A 151 -0.37 -14.99 -3.96
N ILE A 152 -1.19 -14.00 -4.33
CA ILE A 152 -2.48 -14.22 -4.99
C ILE A 152 -2.37 -14.14 -6.51
N HIS A 153 -1.56 -13.21 -7.01
CA HIS A 153 -1.42 -13.00 -8.45
C HIS A 153 -0.09 -13.49 -9.00
N ARG A 154 0.84 -13.89 -8.12
CA ARG A 154 2.20 -14.31 -8.47
C ARG A 154 2.93 -13.27 -9.33
N ILE A 155 2.74 -12.00 -9.01
CA ILE A 155 3.36 -10.85 -9.68
C ILE A 155 4.33 -10.19 -8.69
N ASP A 156 5.58 -9.97 -9.10
CA ASP A 156 6.45 -9.01 -8.41
C ASP A 156 6.27 -7.61 -9.04
N PRO A 157 5.77 -6.62 -8.29
CA PRO A 157 5.49 -5.30 -8.85
C PRO A 157 6.75 -4.54 -9.32
N TYR A 158 7.94 -4.86 -8.81
CA TYR A 158 9.17 -4.13 -9.15
C TYR A 158 9.85 -4.65 -10.41
N THR A 159 9.80 -5.96 -10.64
CA THR A 159 10.38 -6.58 -11.84
C THR A 159 9.34 -6.76 -12.94
N GLY A 160 8.05 -6.76 -12.60
CA GLY A 160 6.96 -7.11 -13.52
C GLY A 160 6.94 -8.60 -13.90
N LEU A 161 7.93 -9.36 -13.43
CA LEU A 161 8.07 -10.78 -13.68
C LEU A 161 7.38 -11.54 -12.55
N MET A 162 6.86 -12.71 -12.88
CA MET A 162 6.53 -13.68 -11.85
C MET A 162 7.85 -14.03 -11.14
N PRO A 163 7.91 -14.11 -9.80
CA PRO A 163 9.08 -14.73 -9.20
C PRO A 163 9.21 -16.08 -9.89
N GLU A 164 10.33 -16.32 -10.57
CA GLU A 164 10.63 -17.64 -11.11
C GLU A 164 10.47 -18.54 -9.90
N THR A 165 9.36 -19.29 -9.86
CA THR A 165 9.23 -20.37 -8.90
C THR A 165 10.52 -21.13 -9.11
N PRO A 166 11.39 -21.27 -8.09
CA PRO A 166 12.35 -22.35 -8.15
C PRO A 166 11.45 -23.54 -8.42
N LEU A 167 11.56 -24.11 -9.62
CA LEU A 167 11.08 -25.44 -9.86
C LEU A 167 11.91 -26.23 -8.87
N THR A 168 11.46 -26.35 -7.62
CA THR A 168 11.88 -27.45 -6.77
C THR A 168 11.56 -28.63 -7.65
N PRO A 169 12.57 -29.29 -8.22
CA PRO A 169 12.29 -30.44 -9.05
C PRO A 169 11.46 -31.35 -8.17
N SER A 170 10.22 -31.59 -8.61
CA SER A 170 9.30 -32.51 -7.98
C SER A 170 9.84 -33.91 -8.21
N PHE A 171 10.93 -34.23 -7.52
CA PHE A 171 11.41 -35.59 -7.43
C PHE A 171 10.45 -36.29 -6.47
N ALA A 172 9.78 -37.33 -6.96
CA ALA A 172 8.85 -38.10 -6.15
C ALA A 172 9.58 -38.80 -4.98
N SER A 173 10.91 -38.89 -5.05
CA SER A 173 11.77 -39.48 -4.04
C SER A 173 13.17 -38.85 -4.04
N PRO A 174 13.85 -38.77 -2.88
CA PRO A 174 15.25 -38.35 -2.77
C PRO A 174 16.20 -39.14 -3.69
N PHE A 175 15.87 -40.39 -4.03
CA PHE A 175 16.69 -41.23 -4.91
C PHE A 175 16.53 -40.89 -6.39
N GLU A 176 15.41 -40.29 -6.78
CA GLU A 176 15.19 -39.83 -8.15
C GLU A 176 16.04 -38.59 -8.48
N ALA A 177 16.22 -37.71 -7.48
CA ALA A 177 17.15 -36.58 -7.56
C ALA A 177 18.60 -37.03 -7.82
N ALA A 178 19.01 -38.13 -7.19
CA ALA A 178 20.37 -38.67 -7.33
C ALA A 178 20.64 -39.24 -8.74
N ARG A 179 19.61 -39.74 -9.45
CA ARG A 179 19.78 -40.20 -10.85
C ARG A 179 20.09 -39.05 -11.80
N VAL A 180 19.50 -37.88 -11.58
CA VAL A 180 19.70 -36.71 -12.45
C VAL A 180 21.08 -36.08 -12.23
N ALA A 181 21.58 -36.08 -11.00
CA ALA A 181 22.93 -35.59 -10.67
C ALA A 181 24.05 -36.58 -11.09
N GLY A 182 23.70 -37.83 -11.40
CA GLY A 182 24.63 -38.93 -11.62
C GLY A 182 24.70 -39.42 -13.06
N SER A 183 24.68 -38.53 -14.06
CA SER A 183 25.08 -38.91 -15.42
C SER A 183 26.60 -39.11 -15.47
N GLY A 184 27.07 -40.21 -14.88
CA GLY A 184 28.44 -40.65 -14.95
C GLY A 184 28.78 -40.98 -16.39
N THR A 185 29.61 -40.13 -17.01
CA THR A 185 30.36 -40.50 -18.21
C THR A 185 31.17 -41.76 -17.89
N VAL A 186 30.82 -42.87 -18.54
CA VAL A 186 31.63 -44.09 -18.50
C VAL A 186 32.95 -43.76 -19.19
N ILE A 187 34.00 -43.51 -18.40
CA ILE A 187 35.36 -43.39 -18.90
C ILE A 187 35.82 -44.80 -19.25
N SER A 188 35.70 -45.16 -20.53
CA SER A 188 36.23 -46.41 -21.08
C SER A 188 37.75 -46.28 -21.16
N HIS A 189 38.46 -46.94 -20.27
CA HIS A 189 39.89 -47.21 -20.46
C HIS A 189 40.04 -48.49 -21.29
N SER A 190 40.51 -48.37 -22.54
CA SER A 190 40.95 -49.52 -23.32
C SER A 190 42.40 -49.88 -22.94
N PRO A 191 42.73 -51.18 -22.85
CA PRO A 191 44.06 -51.68 -22.52
C PRO A 191 45.08 -51.47 -23.66
#